data_AF-A0A2D8YTS8-F1
#
_entry.id   AF-A0A2D8YTS8-F1
#
_cell.length_a   1.000
_cell.length_b   1.000
_cell.length_c   1.000
_cell.angle_alpha   90.00
_cell.angle_beta   90.00
_cell.angle_gamma   90.00
#
_symmetry.space_group_name_H-M   'P 1'
#
loop_
_entity.id
_entity.type
_entity.pdbx_description
1 polymer ?
#
loop_
_entity_poly.entity_id
_entity_poly.type
_entity_poly.pdbx_seq_one_letter_code
_entity_poly.pdbx_strand_id
1 'polypeptide(L)' 'MAVTVKQLHPLFVGEIQNVDLSQPMDDAAFAEIQDAIDTNAVLIFHGPTLDEDAQATFAERFGPLYADNRLLKTGLKD' A
#
# COMPACT_ATOMS: atom_id res chain seq x y z
N MET A 1 -0.41 16.86 3.02
CA MET A 1 -1.39 16.58 1.95
C MET A 1 -2.56 15.86 2.61
N ALA A 2 -3.83 16.13 2.30
CA ALA A 2 -4.93 15.42 2.96
C ALA A 2 -5.27 14.14 2.19
N VAL A 3 -5.12 12.98 2.83
CA VAL A 3 -5.50 11.67 2.31
C VAL A 3 -7.02 11.52 2.46
N THR A 4 -7.71 11.22 1.36
CA THR A 4 -9.15 10.93 1.39
C THR A 4 -9.38 9.45 1.24
N VAL A 5 -10.23 8.87 2.11
CA VAL A 5 -10.62 7.47 2.04
C VAL A 5 -12.08 7.35 1.62
N LYS A 6 -12.34 6.71 0.48
CA LYS A 6 -13.68 6.33 0.03
C LYS A 6 -13.91 4.87 0.36
N GLN A 7 -14.77 4.60 1.34
CA GLN A 7 -15.09 3.23 1.75
C GLN A 7 -15.84 2.49 0.62
N LEU A 8 -15.33 1.32 0.22
CA LEU A 8 -15.90 0.52 -0.87
C LEU A 8 -16.75 -0.65 -0.39
N HIS A 9 -16.52 -1.13 0.83
CA HIS A 9 -17.35 -2.17 1.43
C HIS A 9 -17.72 -1.81 2.88
N PRO A 10 -18.95 -2.11 3.36
CA PRO A 10 -19.42 -1.64 4.67
C PRO A 10 -18.57 -2.04 5.88
N LEU A 11 -17.75 -3.09 5.74
CA LEU A 11 -16.94 -3.66 6.82
C LEU A 11 -15.43 -3.47 6.66
N PHE A 12 -14.94 -3.22 5.44
CA PHE A 12 -13.51 -3.19 5.10
C PHE A 12 -13.34 -2.58 3.70
N VAL A 13 -12.12 -2.49 3.18
CA VAL A 13 -11.77 -1.87 1.90
C VAL A 13 -12.04 -0.37 1.82
N GLY A 14 -10.95 0.41 1.80
CA GLY A 14 -10.96 1.84 1.46
C GLY A 14 -10.22 2.12 0.16
N GLU A 15 -10.78 2.95 -0.71
CA GLU A 15 -10.09 3.53 -1.86
C GLU A 15 -9.41 4.82 -1.42
N ILE A 16 -8.09 4.92 -1.60
CA ILE A 16 -7.31 6.12 -1.32
C ILE A 16 -7.36 7.06 -2.52
N GLN A 17 -7.69 8.33 -2.24
CA GLN A 17 -7.78 9.39 -3.22
C GLN A 17 -6.79 10.53 -2.88
N ASN A 18 -6.39 11.27 -3.90
CA ASN A 18 -5.43 12.38 -3.81
C ASN A 18 -4.02 11.98 -3.35
N VAL A 19 -3.65 10.72 -3.57
CA VAL A 19 -2.31 10.19 -3.31
C VAL A 19 -1.78 9.53 -4.58
N ASP A 20 -0.59 9.94 -5.01
CA ASP A 20 0.18 9.28 -6.06
C ASP A 20 1.40 8.61 -5.42
N LEU A 21 1.41 7.27 -5.41
CA LEU A 21 2.49 6.49 -4.80
C LEU A 21 3.82 6.55 -5.58
N SER A 22 3.82 7.10 -6.80
CA SER A 22 5.06 7.33 -7.55
C SER A 22 5.84 8.55 -7.09
N GLN A 23 5.25 9.38 -6.21
CA GLN A 23 5.86 10.59 -5.69
C GLN A 23 6.30 10.42 -4.23
N PRO A 24 7.34 11.15 -3.77
CA PRO A 24 7.72 11.18 -2.37
C PRO A 24 6.55 11.58 -1.47
N MET A 25 6.41 10.88 -0.35
CA MET A 25 5.33 11.07 0.63
C MET A 25 5.90 11.43 2.00
N ASP A 26 5.40 12.53 2.57
CA ASP A 26 5.77 12.95 3.92
C ASP A 26 5.21 12.02 5.02
N ASP A 27 5.72 12.15 6.24
CA ASP A 27 5.33 11.30 7.37
C ASP A 27 3.87 11.53 7.82
N ALA A 28 3.35 12.74 7.60
CA ALA A 28 1.97 13.07 7.97
C ALA A 28 0.96 12.35 7.07
N ALA A 29 1.18 12.39 5.75
CA ALA A 29 0.36 11.65 4.79
C ALA A 29 0.48 10.13 4.98
N PHE A 30 1.68 9.64 5.32
CA PHE A 30 1.85 8.22 5.64
C PHE A 30 1.09 7.81 6.91
N ALA A 31 1.10 8.64 7.96
CA ALA A 31 0.32 8.37 9.18
C ALA A 31 -1.19 8.28 8.89
N GLU A 32 -1.72 9.14 8.02
CA GLU A 32 -3.13 9.06 7.59
C GLU A 32 -3.44 7.75 6.83
N ILE A 33 -2.49 7.25 6.03
CA ILE A 33 -2.61 5.94 5.36
C ILE A 33 -2.54 4.79 6.35
N GLN A 34 -1.68 4.88 7.38
CA GLN A 34 -1.59 3.87 8.44
C GLN A 34 -2.92 3.78 9.22
N ASP A 35 -3.48 4.91 9.62
CA ASP A 35 -4.79 4.96 10.29
C ASP A 35 -5.90 4.39 9.39
N ALA A 36 -5.82 4.67 8.08
CA ALA A 36 -6.78 4.17 7.10
C ALA A 36 -6.71 2.65 6.92
N ILE A 37 -5.52 2.04 6.89
CA ILE A 37 -5.39 0.58 6.78
C ILE A 37 -5.77 -0.11 8.08
N ASP A 38 -5.49 0.48 9.25
CA ASP A 38 -5.91 -0.05 10.54
C ASP A 38 -7.45 -0.12 10.65
N THR A 39 -8.14 0.83 10.04
CA THR A 39 -9.61 0.87 9.99
C THR A 39 -10.20 -0.03 8.91
N ASN A 40 -9.63 -0.02 7.70
CA ASN A 40 -10.25 -0.63 6.51
C ASN A 40 -9.65 -1.98 6.13
N ALA A 41 -8.55 -2.41 6.76
CA ALA A 41 -7.77 -3.62 6.51
C ALA A 41 -7.15 -3.76 5.10
N VAL A 42 -7.78 -3.22 4.08
CA VAL A 42 -7.38 -3.25 2.67
C VAL A 42 -7.53 -1.84 2.11
N LEU A 43 -6.49 -1.37 1.42
CA LEU A 43 -6.51 -0.10 0.72
C LEU A 43 -6.28 -0.29 -0.77
N ILE A 44 -7.02 0.46 -1.59
CA ILE A 44 -6.84 0.51 -3.05
C ILE A 44 -6.26 1.86 -3.42
N PHE A 45 -5.15 1.84 -4.16
CA PHE A 45 -4.51 3.04 -4.70
C PHE A 45 -4.64 3.01 -6.23
N HIS A 46 -5.07 4.13 -6.82
CA HIS A 46 -5.08 4.32 -8.26
C HIS A 46 -3.92 5.21 -8.67
N GLY A 47 -3.30 4.93 -9.82
CA GLY A 47 -2.14 5.69 -10.27
C GLY A 47 -1.34 4.96 -11.35
N PRO A 48 -0.14 5.45 -11.67
CA PRO A 48 0.77 4.76 -12.58
C PRO A 48 1.23 3.43 -11.99
N THR A 49 1.67 2.52 -12.85
CA THR A 49 2.38 1.31 -12.41
C THR A 49 3.68 1.70 -11.73
N LEU A 50 3.89 1.22 -10.50
CA LEU A 50 5.15 1.38 -9.78
C LEU A 50 6.17 0.37 -10.31
N ASP A 51 7.43 0.78 -10.40
CA ASP A 51 8.54 -0.18 -10.52
C ASP A 51 8.82 -0.84 -9.16
N GLU A 52 9.73 -1.82 -9.17
CA GLU A 52 10.07 -2.61 -7.98
C GLU A 52 10.63 -1.73 -6.84
N ASP A 53 11.49 -0.76 -7.18
CA ASP A 53 12.12 0.13 -6.21
C ASP A 53 11.09 1.08 -5.55
N ALA A 54 10.17 1.65 -6.33
CA ALA A 54 9.10 2.50 -5.81
C ALA A 54 8.13 1.70 -4.94
N GLN A 55 7.77 0.49 -5.37
CA GLN A 55 6.92 -0.40 -4.57
C GLN A 55 7.60 -0.79 -3.25
N ALA A 56 8.89 -1.16 -3.29
CA ALA A 56 9.67 -1.49 -2.10
C ALA A 56 9.77 -0.30 -1.14
N THR A 57 10.08 0.89 -1.66
CA THR A 57 10.18 2.14 -0.88
C THR A 57 8.89 2.44 -0.13
N PHE A 58 7.73 2.28 -0.77
CA PHE A 58 6.44 2.47 -0.11
C PHE A 58 6.17 1.37 0.94
N ALA A 59 6.41 0.11 0.59
CA ALA A 59 6.15 -1.03 1.47
C ALA A 59 7.05 -1.02 2.74
N GLU A 60 8.29 -0.57 2.64
CA GLU A 60 9.22 -0.43 3.78
C GLU A 60 8.72 0.53 4.88
N ARG A 61 7.82 1.45 4.53
CA ARG A 61 7.20 2.35 5.52
C ARG A 61 6.34 1.61 6.53
N PHE A 62 5.81 0.44 6.16
CA PHE A 62 5.02 -0.43 7.05
C PHE A 62 5.88 -1.40 7.87
N GLY A 63 7.20 -1.42 7.65
CA GLY A 63 8.14 -2.31 8.34
C GLY A 63 9.18 -2.92 7.41
N PRO A 64 10.13 -3.70 7.96
CA PRO A 64 11.18 -4.31 7.17
C PRO A 64 10.61 -5.28 6.12
N LEU A 65 11.10 -5.18 4.89
CA LEU A 65 10.75 -6.16 3.85
C LEU A 65 11.46 -7.48 4.07
N TYR A 66 10.74 -8.57 3.80
CA TYR A 66 11.30 -9.91 3.79
C TYR A 66 11.73 -10.28 2.38
N ALA A 67 13.03 -10.52 2.19
CA ALA A 67 13.58 -10.97 0.90
C ALA A 67 13.17 -12.41 0.52
N ASP A 68 12.58 -13.18 1.44
CA ASP A 68 12.25 -14.59 1.25
C ASP A 68 10.77 -14.86 1.57
N ASN A 69 9.90 -14.61 0.59
CA ASN A 69 8.49 -14.99 0.65
C ASN A 69 8.32 -16.49 0.34
N ARG A 70 8.85 -17.38 1.20
CA ARG A 70 8.67 -18.86 1.14
C ARG A 70 7.23 -19.36 0.99
N LEU A 71 6.27 -18.44 0.99
CA LEU A 71 4.85 -18.62 0.79
C LEU A 71 4.45 -18.82 -0.68
N LEU A 72 5.32 -18.55 -1.66
CA LEU A 72 5.10 -18.88 -3.07
C LEU A 72 6.20 -19.79 -3.63
N LYS A 73 6.26 -21.04 -3.13
CA LYS A 73 6.74 -22.15 -3.97
C LYS A 73 5.57 -22.67 -4.81
N THR A 74 5.08 -21.86 -5.75
CA THR A 74 4.35 -22.44 -6.88
C THR A 74 5.37 -23.26 -7.64
N GLY A 75 5.11 -24.56 -7.76
CA GLY A 75 5.91 -25.46 -8.57
C GLY A 75 6.04 -24.91 -10.00
N LEU A 76 7.15 -24.24 -10.27
CA LEU A 76 7.79 -24.30 -11.57
C LEU A 76 8.23 -25.75 -11.72
N LYS A 77 7.41 -26.51 -12.46
CA LYS A 77 7.81 -27.79 -13.03
C LYS A 77 9.07 -27.54 -13.86
N ASP A 78 10.08 -28.36 -13.58
CA ASP A 78 11.30 -28.67 -14.34
C ASP A 78 12.06 -27.51 -15.00
#